data_AF-A0A0A0L6I9-F1
#
_entry.id   AF-A0A0A0L6I9-F1
#
_cell.length_a   1.000
_cell.length_b   1.000
_cell.length_c   1.000
_cell.angle_alpha   90.00
_cell.angle_beta   90.00
_cell.angle_gamma   90.00
#
_symmetry.space_group_name_H-M   'P 1'
#
loop_
_entity.id
_entity.type
_entity.pdbx_description
1 polymer ?
#
loop_
_entity_poly.entity_id
_entity_poly.type
_entity_poly.pdbx_seq_one_letter_code
_entity_poly.pdbx_strand_id
1 'polypeptide(L)'
;MVAETPASATDRRKIEIKIQVWEDREKIKADNKAERRLASTEAWKNSKKAALEAEVKKIDADLVKLRLRGMEKVKNKEAETHKAVESKKASIEAKRELKKLKVEGKAKVHRCTNTVPKKCFGICND
;
A
#
# COMPACT_ATOMS: atom_id res chain seq x y z
N MET A 1 -41.24 66.04 49.92
CA MET A 1 -40.51 65.26 48.91
C MET A 1 -39.14 65.89 48.74
N VAL A 2 -38.10 65.34 49.35
CA VAL A 2 -36.74 65.89 49.22
C VAL A 2 -36.20 65.41 47.87
N ALA A 3 -36.12 66.33 46.91
CA ALA A 3 -35.51 66.06 45.61
C ALA A 3 -34.01 65.83 45.82
N GLU A 4 -33.53 64.64 45.47
CA GLU A 4 -32.11 64.31 45.53
C GLU A 4 -31.31 65.25 44.62
N THR A 5 -30.17 65.75 45.11
CA THR A 5 -29.29 66.63 44.34
C THR A 5 -28.61 65.86 43.19
N PRO A 6 -28.42 66.47 42.01
CA PRO A 6 -27.89 65.80 40.80
C PRO A 6 -26.48 65.21 40.98
N ALA A 7 -25.70 65.71 41.94
CA ALA A 7 -24.39 65.16 42.30
C ALA A 7 -24.49 63.75 42.91
N SER A 8 -25.46 63.50 43.81
CA SER A 8 -25.68 62.19 44.46
C SER A 8 -26.11 61.12 43.46
N ALA A 9 -26.98 61.47 42.51
CA ALA A 9 -27.39 60.55 41.44
C ALA A 9 -26.23 60.19 40.50
N THR A 10 -25.35 61.14 40.22
CA THR A 10 -24.17 60.94 39.36
C THR A 10 -23.15 60.00 40.02
N ASP A 11 -22.93 60.12 41.32
CA ASP A 11 -21.98 59.27 42.04
C ASP A 11 -22.48 57.83 42.22
N ARG A 12 -23.79 57.63 42.43
CA ARG A 12 -24.39 56.27 42.37
C ARG A 12 -24.20 55.62 41.01
N ARG A 13 -24.39 56.36 39.91
CA ARG A 13 -24.17 55.85 38.55
C ARG A 13 -22.72 55.44 38.33
N LYS A 14 -21.74 56.18 38.85
CA LYS A 14 -20.31 55.82 38.77
C LYS A 14 -20.00 54.53 39.54
N ILE A 15 -20.63 54.32 40.70
CA ILE A 15 -20.46 53.09 41.50
C ILE A 15 -21.04 51.90 40.73
N GLU A 16 -22.24 52.04 40.16
CA GLU A 16 -22.89 50.99 39.36
C GLU A 16 -22.02 50.57 38.18
N ILE A 17 -21.48 51.54 37.42
CA ILE A 17 -20.58 51.25 36.29
C ILE A 17 -19.32 50.50 36.76
N LYS A 18 -18.75 50.87 37.92
CA LYS A 18 -17.58 50.17 38.48
C LYS A 18 -17.91 48.72 38.88
N ILE A 19 -19.08 48.49 39.46
CA ILE A 19 -19.57 47.15 39.82
C ILE A 19 -19.76 46.32 38.55
N GLN A 20 -20.44 46.86 37.55
CA GLN A 20 -20.66 46.19 36.28
C GLN A 20 -19.35 45.81 35.59
N VAL A 21 -18.39 46.73 35.50
CA VAL A 21 -17.07 46.45 34.90
C VAL A 21 -16.32 45.34 35.67
N TRP A 22 -16.44 45.32 37.00
CA TRP A 22 -15.85 44.26 37.81
C TRP A 22 -16.55 42.92 37.60
N GLU A 23 -17.89 42.90 37.58
CA GLU A 23 -18.70 41.72 37.33
C GLU A 23 -18.39 41.11 35.96
N ASP A 24 -18.37 41.93 34.91
CA ASP A 24 -18.03 41.52 33.56
C ASP A 24 -16.61 40.94 33.49
N ARG A 25 -15.64 41.57 34.18
CA ARG A 25 -14.28 41.04 34.27
C ARG A 25 -14.23 39.67 34.95
N GLU A 26 -14.99 39.44 36.02
CA GLU A 26 -15.03 38.15 36.71
C GLU A 26 -15.73 37.07 35.87
N LYS A 27 -16.80 37.42 35.15
CA LYS A 27 -17.44 36.51 34.17
C LYS A 27 -16.47 36.10 33.07
N ILE A 28 -15.79 37.07 32.45
CA ILE A 28 -14.79 36.80 31.40
C ILE A 28 -13.66 35.91 31.93
N LYS A 29 -13.22 36.09 33.18
CA LYS A 29 -12.21 35.20 33.78
C LYS A 29 -12.73 33.76 33.94
N ALA A 30 -13.98 33.59 34.36
CA ALA A 30 -14.60 32.27 34.49
C ALA A 30 -14.73 31.59 33.12
N ASP A 31 -15.20 32.32 32.11
CA ASP A 31 -15.36 31.82 30.74
C ASP A 31 -14.02 31.40 30.14
N ASN A 32 -12.99 32.25 30.21
CA ASN A 32 -11.64 31.92 29.75
C ASN A 32 -11.08 30.65 30.43
N LYS A 33 -11.38 30.45 31.72
CA LYS A 33 -10.95 29.25 32.46
C LYS A 33 -11.68 28.00 31.94
N ALA A 34 -12.98 28.11 31.65
CA ALA A 34 -13.76 27.03 31.08
C ALA A 34 -13.28 26.69 29.66
N GLU A 35 -13.11 27.69 28.80
CA GLU A 35 -12.63 27.53 27.42
C GLU A 35 -11.27 26.84 27.35
N ARG A 36 -10.31 27.22 28.20
CA ARG A 36 -9.00 26.56 28.27
C ARG A 36 -9.13 25.08 28.62
N ARG A 37 -10.04 24.72 29.54
CA ARG A 37 -10.28 23.32 29.93
C ARG A 37 -10.94 22.53 28.80
N LEU A 38 -11.90 23.13 28.10
CA LEU A 38 -12.53 22.53 26.92
C LEU A 38 -11.53 22.32 25.79
N ALA A 39 -10.71 23.34 25.48
CA ALA A 39 -9.66 23.25 24.47
C ALA A 39 -8.63 22.15 24.81
N SER A 40 -8.22 22.04 26.08
CA SER A 40 -7.34 20.95 26.53
C SER A 40 -7.98 19.57 26.38
N THR A 41 -9.28 19.46 26.65
CA THR A 41 -10.02 18.19 26.53
C THR A 41 -10.14 17.78 25.05
N GLU A 42 -10.47 18.72 24.17
CA GLU A 42 -10.58 18.45 22.73
C GLU A 42 -9.20 18.12 22.13
N ALA A 43 -8.13 18.81 22.56
CA ALA A 43 -6.77 18.48 22.15
C ALA A 43 -6.38 17.05 22.55
N TRP A 44 -6.72 16.61 23.76
CA TRP A 44 -6.47 15.25 24.22
C TRP A 44 -7.25 14.22 23.41
N LYS A 45 -8.54 14.47 23.16
CA LYS A 45 -9.38 13.63 22.29
C LYS A 45 -8.82 13.53 20.88
N ASN A 46 -8.39 14.64 20.30
CA ASN A 46 -7.77 14.68 18.97
C ASN A 46 -6.45 13.90 18.95
N SER A 47 -5.65 13.98 20.00
CA SER A 47 -4.43 13.16 20.14
C SER A 47 -4.74 11.66 20.14
N LYS A 48 -5.78 11.23 20.88
CA LYS A 48 -6.23 9.83 20.88
C LYS A 48 -6.75 9.38 19.51
N LYS A 49 -7.54 10.23 18.85
CA LYS A 49 -8.03 9.96 17.49
C LYS A 49 -6.86 9.81 16.50
N ALA A 50 -5.89 10.72 16.53
CA ALA A 50 -4.72 10.66 15.67
C ALA A 50 -3.88 9.39 15.90
N ALA A 51 -3.76 8.92 17.15
CA ALA A 51 -3.08 7.67 17.47
C ALA A 51 -3.78 6.45 16.84
N LEU A 52 -5.11 6.39 16.93
CA LEU A 52 -5.89 5.31 16.30
C LEU A 52 -5.83 5.37 14.77
N GLU A 53 -5.91 6.57 14.17
CA GLU A 53 -5.76 6.74 12.72
C GLU A 53 -4.38 6.31 12.21
N ALA A 54 -3.32 6.54 13.01
CA ALA A 54 -1.98 6.07 12.69
C ALA A 54 -1.88 4.54 12.73
N GLU A 55 -2.55 3.88 13.67
CA GLU A 55 -2.61 2.42 13.76
C GLU A 55 -3.35 1.80 12.57
N VAL A 56 -4.49 2.39 12.17
CA VAL A 56 -5.22 1.98 10.96
C VAL A 56 -4.33 2.09 9.72
N LYS A 57 -3.64 3.22 9.53
CA LYS A 57 -2.71 3.40 8.40
C LYS A 57 -1.58 2.38 8.38
N LYS A 58 -1.07 1.98 9.55
CA LYS A 58 -0.04 0.95 9.67
C LYS A 58 -0.58 -0.42 9.20
N ILE A 59 -1.77 -0.78 9.65
CA ILE A 59 -2.43 -2.03 9.24
C ILE A 59 -2.65 -2.05 7.72
N ASP A 60 -3.15 -0.96 7.14
CA ASP A 60 -3.34 -0.84 5.69
C ASP A 60 -2.02 -1.00 4.92
N ALA A 61 -0.95 -0.35 5.38
CA ALA A 61 0.37 -0.47 4.76
C ALA A 61 0.89 -1.92 4.80
N ASP A 62 0.69 -2.63 5.91
CA ASP A 62 1.14 -4.02 6.05
C ASP A 62 0.29 -4.98 5.21
N LEU A 63 -1.02 -4.72 5.05
CA LEU A 63 -1.89 -5.44 4.12
C LEU A 63 -1.44 -5.26 2.67
N VAL A 64 -1.11 -4.03 2.26
CA VAL A 64 -0.59 -3.75 0.92
C VAL A 64 0.72 -4.50 0.67
N LYS A 65 1.67 -4.47 1.62
CA LYS A 65 2.92 -5.25 1.53
C LYS A 65 2.66 -6.75 1.40
N LEU A 66 1.71 -7.30 2.16
CA LEU A 66 1.37 -8.71 2.10
C LEU A 66 0.81 -9.10 0.73
N ARG A 67 -0.10 -8.27 0.18
CA ARG A 67 -0.65 -8.47 -1.17
C ARG A 67 0.45 -8.45 -2.23
N LEU A 68 1.36 -7.47 -2.19
CA LEU A 68 2.47 -7.35 -3.15
C LEU A 68 3.40 -8.56 -3.09
N ARG A 69 3.79 -9.01 -1.89
CA ARG A 69 4.58 -10.25 -1.72
C ARG A 69 3.85 -11.48 -2.25
N GLY A 70 2.53 -11.55 -2.05
CA GLY A 70 1.69 -12.61 -2.60
C GLY A 70 1.72 -12.63 -4.13
N MET A 71 1.53 -11.47 -4.75
CA MET A 71 1.57 -11.31 -6.21
C MET A 71 2.94 -11.65 -6.79
N GLU A 72 4.03 -11.22 -6.14
CA GLU A 72 5.39 -11.55 -6.55
C GLU A 72 5.65 -13.06 -6.51
N LYS A 73 5.21 -13.76 -5.45
CA LYS A 73 5.32 -15.23 -5.36
C LYS A 73 4.59 -15.94 -6.50
N VAL A 74 3.40 -15.47 -6.86
CA VAL A 74 2.64 -16.03 -7.99
C VAL A 74 3.39 -15.83 -9.30
N LYS A 75 3.85 -14.60 -9.55
CA LYS A 75 4.62 -14.26 -10.76
C LYS A 75 5.92 -15.05 -10.87
N ASN A 76 6.61 -15.28 -9.76
CA ASN A 76 7.83 -16.11 -9.73
C ASN A 76 7.53 -17.57 -10.09
N LYS A 77 6.45 -18.15 -9.55
CA LYS A 77 6.02 -19.52 -9.90
C LYS A 77 5.62 -19.65 -11.38
N GLU A 78 4.96 -18.62 -11.92
CA GLU A 78 4.64 -18.57 -13.34
C GLU A 78 5.92 -18.54 -14.19
N ALA A 79 6.91 -17.73 -13.82
CA ALA A 79 8.20 -17.65 -14.50
C ALA A 79 8.99 -18.98 -14.42
N GLU A 80 9.00 -19.63 -13.26
CA GLU A 80 9.60 -20.96 -13.07
C GLU A 80 8.95 -22.00 -13.98
N THR A 81 7.61 -22.00 -14.03
CA THR A 81 6.84 -22.92 -14.89
C THR A 81 7.16 -22.68 -16.36
N HIS A 82 7.18 -21.42 -16.80
CA HIS A 82 7.55 -21.06 -18.17
C HIS A 82 8.97 -21.52 -18.50
N LYS A 83 9.94 -21.27 -17.61
CA LYS A 83 11.34 -21.70 -17.80
C LYS A 83 11.46 -23.22 -17.91
N ALA A 84 10.72 -23.97 -17.08
CA ALA A 84 10.69 -25.43 -17.14
C ALA A 84 10.12 -25.96 -18.47
N VAL A 85 9.06 -25.32 -18.97
CA VAL A 85 8.46 -25.66 -20.28
C VAL A 85 9.45 -25.40 -21.41
N GLU A 86 10.08 -24.24 -21.46
CA GLU A 86 11.05 -23.90 -22.51
C GLU A 86 12.30 -24.80 -22.46
N SER A 87 12.78 -25.15 -21.26
CA SER A 87 13.87 -26.12 -21.11
C SER A 87 13.50 -27.49 -21.68
N LYS A 88 12.28 -27.98 -21.42
CA LYS A 88 11.78 -29.23 -22.02
C LYS A 88 11.70 -29.14 -23.53
N LYS A 89 11.16 -28.05 -24.08
CA LYS A 89 11.12 -27.83 -25.54
C LYS A 89 12.51 -27.83 -26.16
N ALA A 90 13.46 -27.10 -25.56
CA ALA A 90 14.85 -27.06 -26.03
C ALA A 90 15.51 -28.45 -26.01
N SER A 91 15.25 -29.26 -24.96
CA SER A 91 15.76 -30.64 -24.89
C SER A 91 15.17 -31.54 -25.98
N ILE A 92 13.88 -31.40 -26.27
CA ILE A 92 13.21 -32.14 -27.35
C ILE A 92 13.83 -31.77 -28.70
N GLU A 93 14.00 -30.47 -28.98
CA GLU A 93 14.56 -30.02 -30.25
C GLU A 93 16.03 -30.43 -30.41
N ALA A 94 16.85 -30.33 -29.35
CA ALA A 94 18.22 -30.82 -29.37
C ALA A 94 18.31 -32.33 -29.70
N LYS A 95 17.40 -33.14 -29.13
CA LYS A 95 17.31 -34.58 -29.46
C LYS A 95 16.88 -34.82 -30.90
N ARG A 96 15.97 -33.99 -31.42
CA ARG A 96 15.52 -34.06 -32.82
C ARG A 96 16.66 -33.75 -33.77
N GLU A 97 17.38 -32.66 -33.56
CA GLU A 97 18.52 -32.26 -34.39
C GLU A 97 19.66 -33.27 -34.32
N LEU A 98 19.96 -33.83 -33.13
CA LEU A 98 20.95 -34.90 -33.00
C LEU A 98 20.57 -36.14 -33.83
N LYS A 99 19.28 -36.51 -33.86
CA LYS A 99 18.81 -37.63 -34.70
C LYS A 99 18.99 -37.33 -36.18
N LYS A 100 18.69 -36.10 -36.64
CA LYS A 100 18.91 -35.67 -38.03
C LYS A 100 20.40 -35.76 -38.40
N LEU A 101 21.29 -35.17 -37.60
CA LEU A 101 22.74 -35.23 -37.81
C LEU A 101 23.27 -36.67 -37.86
N LYS A 102 22.75 -37.58 -37.02
CA LYS A 102 23.12 -39.01 -37.09
C LYS A 102 22.69 -39.67 -38.40
N VAL A 103 21.50 -39.34 -38.91
CA VAL A 103 21.01 -39.84 -40.21
C VAL A 103 21.86 -39.28 -41.35
N GLU A 104 22.17 -37.99 -41.32
CA GLU A 104 23.03 -37.32 -42.30
C GLU A 104 24.44 -37.92 -42.31
N GLY A 105 25.02 -38.16 -41.12
CA GLY A 105 26.31 -38.82 -40.98
C GLY A 105 26.32 -40.22 -41.60
N LYS A 106 25.29 -41.03 -41.33
CA LYS A 106 25.14 -42.35 -41.95
C LYS A 106 24.95 -42.26 -43.47
N ALA A 107 24.13 -41.32 -43.94
CA ALA A 107 23.93 -41.09 -45.37
C ALA A 107 25.25 -40.71 -46.07
N LYS A 108 26.10 -39.90 -45.43
CA LYS A 108 27.44 -39.56 -45.94
C LYS A 108 28.34 -40.80 -46.05
N VAL A 109 28.35 -41.68 -45.04
CA VAL A 109 29.11 -42.95 -45.09
C VAL A 109 28.64 -43.84 -46.24
N HIS A 110 27.33 -43.99 -46.43
CA HIS A 110 26.75 -44.75 -47.54
C HIS A 110 27.14 -44.17 -48.92
N ARG A 111 27.11 -42.85 -49.08
CA ARG A 111 27.57 -42.15 -50.30
C ARG A 111 29.06 -42.39 -50.56
N CYS A 112 29.92 -42.38 -49.53
CA CYS A 112 31.36 -42.60 -49.69
C CYS A 112 31.72 -44.05 -50.02
N THR A 113 30.95 -45.02 -49.50
CA THR A 113 31.20 -46.46 -49.69
C THR A 113 30.43 -47.07 -50.86
N ASN A 114 29.62 -46.28 -51.58
CA ASN A 114 28.68 -46.73 -52.61
C ASN A 114 27.77 -47.88 -52.14
N THR A 115 27.35 -47.84 -50.89
CA THR A 115 26.42 -48.83 -50.30
C THR A 115 25.06 -48.19 -50.04
N VAL A 116 23.98 -48.96 -50.20
CA VAL A 116 22.62 -48.52 -49.86
C VAL A 116 22.24 -48.93 -48.43
N PRO A 117 21.51 -48.09 -47.68
CA PRO A 117 21.00 -48.45 -46.36
C PRO A 117 20.10 -49.70 -46.44
N LYS A 118 20.39 -50.71 -45.61
CA LYS A 118 19.65 -51.99 -45.61
C LYS A 118 18.18 -51.87 -45.18
N LYS A 119 17.84 -50.85 -44.38
CA LYS A 119 16.45 -50.51 -44.03
C LYS A 119 15.97 -49.38 -44.94
N CYS A 120 15.60 -49.71 -46.17
CA CYS A 120 15.02 -48.74 -47.10
C CYS A 120 13.53 -48.52 -46.77
N PHE A 121 13.19 -47.26 -46.46
CA PHE A 121 11.90 -46.59 -46.68
C PHE A 121 10.72 -47.46 -47.14
N GLY A 122 10.12 -48.29 -46.26
CA GLY A 122 8.77 -48.85 -46.42
C GLY A 122 8.41 -49.54 -47.75
N ILE A 123 9.38 -49.80 -48.64
CA ILE A 123 9.19 -50.37 -49.98
C ILE A 123 9.72 -51.81 -50.02
N CYS A 124 10.45 -52.23 -48.99
CA CYS A 124 10.86 -53.62 -48.83
C CYS A 124 10.27 -54.11 -47.49
N ASN A 125 9.17 -54.87 -47.58
CA ASN A 125 8.72 -55.72 -46.49
C ASN A 125 9.70 -56.89 -46.36
N ASP A 126 10.04 -57.26 -45.13
CA ASP A 126 10.33 -58.67 -44.83
C ASP A 126 8.99 -59.43 -44.77
#